data_AF-A0A1A8UEH0-F1
#
_entry.id   AF-A0A1A8UEH0-F1
#
_cell.length_a   1.000
_cell.length_b   1.000
_cell.length_c   1.000
_cell.angle_alpha   90.00
_cell.angle_beta   90.00
_cell.angle_gamma   90.00
#
_symmetry.space_group_name_H-M   'P 1'
#
loop_
_entity.id
_entity.type
_entity.pdbx_description
1 polymer ?
#
loop_
_entity_poly.entity_id
_entity_poly.type
_entity_poly.pdbx_seq_one_letter_code
_entity_poly.pdbx_strand_id
1 'polypeptide(L)'
;LLCSKVGALPILVPVGRDQSHRPFLMVKLRAEEEESLRRVKRGLECNGKIHICCKRQFYVNFKDIGWNDWIIAPSGYHANYCEGD
;
A
#
# COMPACT_ATOMS: atom_id res chain seq x y z
N LEU A 1 -19.59 -23.10 0.56
CA LEU A 1 -19.13 -23.83 1.77
C LEU A 1 -18.46 -22.82 2.70
N LEU A 2 -19.22 -21.87 3.24
CA LEU A 2 -19.52 -21.78 4.68
C LEU A 2 -18.28 -22.07 5.54
N CYS A 3 -17.60 -20.99 5.94
CA CYS A 3 -16.57 -20.97 6.97
C CYS A 3 -17.19 -21.49 8.28
N SER A 4 -17.21 -22.82 8.40
CA SER A 4 -17.87 -23.49 9.51
C SER A 4 -16.90 -23.52 10.66
N LYS A 5 -17.12 -22.56 11.57
CA LYS A 5 -16.70 -22.59 12.97
C LYS A 5 -15.20 -22.83 13.14
N VAL A 6 -14.43 -21.74 13.11
CA VAL A 6 -13.06 -21.75 13.62
C VAL A 6 -13.14 -22.01 15.14
N GLY A 7 -13.17 -23.29 15.49
CA GLY A 7 -13.21 -23.79 16.86
C GLY A 7 -11.85 -23.60 17.50
N ALA A 8 -11.61 -22.41 18.03
CA ALA A 8 -10.52 -22.17 18.96
C ALA A 8 -11.07 -22.33 20.39
N LEU A 9 -10.69 -23.41 21.07
CA LEU A 9 -10.96 -23.57 22.50
C LEU A 9 -9.69 -23.18 23.28
N PRO A 10 -9.72 -22.14 24.12
CA PRO A 10 -8.56 -21.77 24.91
C PRO A 10 -8.30 -22.82 26.00
N ILE A 11 -7.08 -23.34 26.08
CA ILE A 11 -6.64 -24.21 27.17
C ILE A 11 -6.04 -23.33 28.26
N LEU A 12 -6.64 -23.36 29.46
CA LEU A 12 -6.18 -22.62 30.63
C LEU A 12 -5.04 -23.40 31.32
N VAL A 13 -3.81 -22.91 31.19
CA VAL A 13 -2.64 -23.44 31.90
C VAL A 13 -2.58 -22.82 33.31
N PRO A 14 -2.33 -23.60 34.38
CA PRO A 14 -2.19 -23.06 35.74
C PRO A 14 -1.02 -22.08 35.81
N VAL A 15 -1.27 -20.92 36.43
CA VAL A 15 -0.31 -19.81 36.54
C VAL A 15 0.80 -20.17 37.54
N GLY A 16 2.01 -20.41 37.04
CA GLY A 16 3.23 -20.24 37.84
C GLY A 16 3.39 -18.76 38.22
N ARG A 17 3.89 -18.49 39.42
CA ARG A 17 3.84 -17.24 40.20
C ARG A 17 4.45 -15.96 39.58
N ASP A 18 4.79 -15.95 38.30
CA ASP A 18 5.36 -14.80 37.60
C ASP A 18 4.41 -14.33 36.48
N GLN A 19 3.82 -13.15 36.70
CA GLN A 19 2.80 -12.58 35.82
C GLN A 19 3.39 -11.98 34.54
N SER A 20 4.69 -11.67 34.54
CA SER A 20 5.37 -11.01 33.41
C SER A 20 5.51 -11.93 32.20
N HIS A 21 5.54 -13.25 32.43
CA HIS A 21 5.83 -14.26 31.39
C HIS A 21 4.62 -15.11 31.03
N ARG A 22 3.40 -14.61 31.28
CA ARG A 22 2.17 -15.36 30.98
C ARG A 22 2.05 -15.55 29.46
N PRO A 23 1.93 -16.79 28.95
CA PRO A 23 1.82 -17.04 27.53
C PRO A 23 0.49 -16.48 27.00
N PHE A 24 0.57 -15.77 25.87
CA PHE A 24 -0.60 -15.26 25.17
C PHE A 24 -0.51 -15.57 23.68
N LEU A 25 -1.66 -15.76 23.05
CA LEU A 25 -1.78 -15.92 21.61
C LEU A 25 -2.07 -14.54 21.00
N MET A 26 -1.14 -14.02 20.20
CA MET A 26 -1.35 -12.79 19.44
C MET A 26 -1.81 -13.13 18.03
N VAL A 27 -3.00 -12.66 17.67
CA VAL A 27 -3.58 -12.85 16.33
C VAL A 27 -3.70 -11.48 15.66
N LYS A 28 -2.98 -11.29 14.55
CA LYS A 28 -3.11 -10.11 13.71
C LYS A 28 -4.16 -10.37 12.62
N LEU A 29 -5.38 -9.88 12.82
CA LEU A 29 -6.43 -9.93 11.81
C LEU A 29 -6.30 -8.73 10.88
N ARG A 30 -6.44 -8.96 9.58
CA ARG A 30 -6.82 -7.88 8.65
C ARG A 30 -8.33 -7.78 8.80
N ALA A 31 -8.84 -6.65 9.30
CA ALA A 31 -10.25 -6.35 9.09
C ALA A 31 -10.48 -6.46 7.58
N GLU A 32 -11.54 -7.14 7.15
CA GLU A 32 -11.99 -6.95 5.77
C GLU A 32 -12.27 -5.46 5.67
N GLU A 33 -11.36 -4.77 4.99
CA GLU A 33 -11.53 -3.37 4.70
C GLU A 33 -12.90 -3.27 4.03
N GLU A 34 -13.80 -2.47 4.58
CA GLU A 34 -14.69 -1.73 3.71
C GLU A 34 -13.76 -1.04 2.70
N GLU A 35 -13.53 -1.71 1.56
CA GLU A 35 -12.70 -1.25 0.44
C GLU A 35 -13.16 0.13 -0.08
N SER A 36 -14.27 0.65 0.45
CA SER A 36 -14.85 1.95 0.18
C SER A 36 -14.25 3.12 1.00
N LEU A 37 -13.61 2.90 2.16
CA LEU A 37 -13.15 4.01 3.03
C LEU A 37 -11.64 4.17 3.15
N ARG A 38 -10.84 3.16 2.80
CA ARG A 38 -9.51 3.44 2.24
C ARG A 38 -9.70 3.82 0.78
N ARG A 39 -10.37 4.96 0.56
CA ARG A 39 -10.19 5.70 -0.68
C ARG A 39 -8.72 6.05 -0.68
N VAL A 40 -7.89 5.17 -1.28
CA VAL A 40 -6.54 5.49 -1.72
C VAL A 40 -6.72 6.87 -2.27
N LYS A 41 -6.10 7.86 -1.62
CA LYS A 41 -6.19 9.26 -2.03
C LYS A 41 -5.46 9.27 -3.37
N ARG A 42 -6.13 8.83 -4.45
CA ARG A 42 -5.58 8.77 -5.80
C ARG A 42 -5.24 10.23 -6.04
N GLY A 43 -3.95 10.53 -6.12
CA GLY A 43 -3.47 11.88 -6.31
C GLY A 43 -4.25 12.51 -7.46
N LEU A 44 -4.69 13.75 -7.28
CA LEU A 44 -5.41 14.47 -8.32
C LEU A 44 -4.54 14.48 -9.58
N GLU A 45 -5.10 14.17 -10.75
CA GLU A 45 -4.38 14.28 -12.03
C GLU A 45 -4.61 15.68 -12.60
N CYS A 46 -3.56 16.35 -13.07
CA CYS A 46 -3.70 17.69 -13.64
C CYS A 46 -4.46 17.64 -14.99
N ASN A 47 -5.77 17.89 -14.98
CA ASN A 47 -6.66 17.84 -16.15
C ASN A 47 -7.06 19.24 -16.68
N GLY A 48 -6.31 20.29 -16.32
CA GLY A 48 -6.55 21.69 -16.72
C GLY A 48 -7.71 22.39 -15.99
N LYS A 49 -8.57 21.65 -15.29
CA LYS A 49 -9.65 22.20 -14.44
C LYS A 49 -9.27 22.23 -12.95
N ILE A 50 -8.18 21.56 -12.60
CA ILE A 50 -7.66 21.47 -11.24
C ILE A 50 -6.55 22.52 -11.10
N HIS A 51 -6.77 23.49 -10.22
CA HIS A 51 -5.85 24.58 -9.92
C HIS A 51 -5.12 24.41 -8.57
N ILE A 52 -5.36 23.29 -7.88
CA ILE A 52 -4.68 22.90 -6.64
C ILE A 52 -3.58 21.87 -6.95
N CYS A 53 -2.63 21.67 -6.03
CA CYS A 53 -1.56 20.68 -6.18
C CYS A 53 -2.06 19.33 -6.77
N CYS A 54 -1.52 18.96 -7.95
CA CYS A 54 -1.90 17.78 -8.71
C CYS A 54 -0.68 17.08 -9.32
N LYS A 55 -0.84 15.80 -9.67
CA LYS A 55 0.16 15.01 -10.39
C LYS A 55 0.04 15.27 -11.90
N ARG A 56 1.14 15.68 -12.50
CA ARG A 56 1.33 15.83 -13.94
C ARG A 56 1.93 14.55 -14.52
N GLN A 57 1.37 14.09 -15.64
CA GLN A 57 1.92 12.96 -16.37
C GLN A 57 3.14 13.41 -17.18
N PHE A 58 4.27 12.76 -16.94
CA PHE A 58 5.53 13.06 -17.62
C PHE A 58 6.26 11.77 -17.95
N TYR A 59 6.39 11.49 -19.24
CA TYR A 59 7.10 10.32 -19.76
C TYR A 59 8.47 10.75 -20.26
N VAL A 60 9.51 10.07 -19.77
CA VAL A 60 10.88 10.27 -20.18
C VAL A 60 11.25 9.14 -21.14
N ASN A 61 11.50 9.49 -22.39
CA ASN A 61 12.07 8.59 -23.38
C ASN A 61 13.59 8.69 -23.33
N PHE A 62 14.27 7.57 -23.12
CA PHE A 62 15.74 7.58 -22.99
C PHE A 62 16.45 7.96 -24.29
N LYS A 63 15.80 7.77 -25.44
CA LYS A 63 16.36 8.22 -26.73
C LYS A 63 16.42 9.74 -26.82
N ASP A 64 15.43 10.44 -26.27
CA ASP A 64 15.32 11.91 -26.39
C ASP A 64 16.37 12.63 -25.54
N ILE A 65 16.86 11.97 -24.48
CA ILE A 65 17.92 12.48 -23.59
C ILE A 65 19.29 11.82 -23.80
N GLY A 66 19.43 10.97 -24.84
CA GLY A 66 20.70 10.31 -25.18
C GLY A 66 21.16 9.25 -24.18
N TRP A 67 20.23 8.65 -23.43
CA TRP A 67 20.51 7.60 -22.44
C TRP A 67 20.24 6.18 -22.97
N ASN A 68 19.72 6.06 -24.19
CA ASN A 68 19.43 4.77 -24.83
C ASN A 68 20.67 3.91 -25.09
N ASP A 69 21.88 4.46 -24.96
CA ASP A 69 23.13 3.73 -25.20
C ASP A 69 23.57 2.89 -23.98
N TRP A 70 23.20 3.31 -22.76
CA TRP A 70 23.53 2.58 -21.52
C TRP A 70 22.30 1.96 -20.84
N ILE A 71 21.10 2.51 -21.06
CA ILE A 71 19.84 1.89 -20.62
C ILE A 71 19.28 1.03 -21.75
N ILE A 72 19.44 -0.29 -21.59
CA ILE A 72 19.03 -1.29 -22.60
C ILE A 72 17.51 -1.49 -22.62
N ALA A 73 16.87 -1.44 -21.44
CA ALA A 73 15.42 -1.53 -21.30
C ALA A 73 14.99 -0.94 -19.93
N PRO A 74 13.76 -0.38 -19.80
CA PRO A 74 12.78 -0.11 -20.87
C PRO A 74 13.22 1.04 -21.79
N SER A 75 12.46 1.36 -22.84
CA SER A 75 12.74 2.51 -23.72
C SER A 75 12.55 3.88 -23.07
N GLY A 76 11.85 3.90 -21.92
CA GLY A 76 11.53 5.09 -21.16
C GLY A 76 10.66 4.76 -19.96
N TYR A 77 10.35 5.76 -19.13
CA TYR A 77 9.57 5.58 -17.92
C TYR A 77 8.67 6.78 -17.59
N HIS A 78 7.60 6.53 -16.83
CA HIS A 78 6.72 7.59 -16.32
C HIS A 78 7.31 8.19 -15.05
N ALA A 79 8.13 9.23 -15.18
CA ALA A 79 8.67 9.95 -14.05
C ALA A 79 7.55 10.62 -13.24
N ASN A 80 6.63 11.32 -13.93
CA ASN A 80 5.58 12.16 -13.34
C ASN A 80 6.12 13.18 -12.31
N TYR A 81 5.38 14.25 -12.05
CA TYR A 81 5.76 15.21 -11.01
C TYR A 81 4.53 15.90 -10.44
N CYS A 82 4.65 16.55 -9.29
CA CYS A 82 3.56 17.33 -8.71
C CYS A 82 3.73 18.81 -9.06
N GLU A 83 2.64 19.49 -9.37
CA GLU A 83 2.60 20.91 -9.76
C GLU A 83 1.37 21.60 -9.15
N GLY A 84 1.47 22.90 -8.86
CA GLY A 84 0.43 23.71 -8.22
C GLY A 84 0.71 23.98 -6.74
N ASP A 85 0.02 25.00 -6.19
CA ASP A 85 0.10 25.44 -4.80
C ASP A 85 -0.77 24.59 -3.85
#